data_AF-A0A9D5LQ65-F1
#
_entry.id   AF-A0A9D5LQ65-F1
#
_cell.length_a   1.000
_cell.length_b   1.000
_cell.length_c   1.000
_cell.angle_alpha   90.00
_cell.angle_beta   90.00
_cell.angle_gamma   90.00
#
_symmetry.space_group_name_H-M   'P 1'
#
loop_
_entity.id
_entity.type
_entity.pdbx_description
1 polymer ?
#
loop_
_entity_poly.entity_id
_entity_poly.type
_entity_poly.pdbx_seq_one_letter_code
_entity_poly.pdbx_strand_id
1 'polypeptide(L)'
;MKFLNLIFAVLLAGNVFACRADKPSTDDAELIRTVYETFVFAIDADPETYAHPEQFFTQSVLKKLNESYEFDCEEDNCYAFYELRTSQQDSKPGSDEESYIISIEPAADDSYIVTYSDMGWSGTTLIQISNGKINNFTRQSEN
;
A
#
# COMPACT_ATOMS: atom_id res chain seq x y z
N MET A 1 -64.05 27.70 -2.80
CA MET A 1 -63.13 28.32 -1.81
C MET A 1 -62.11 27.26 -1.45
N LYS A 2 -60.85 27.42 -1.91
CA LYS A 2 -59.69 27.87 -1.10
C LYS A 2 -59.35 26.81 -0.01
N PHE A 3 -58.18 26.18 0.08
CA PHE A 3 -56.82 26.60 -0.27
C PHE A 3 -55.92 25.40 -0.61
N LEU A 4 -55.00 25.68 -1.52
CA LEU A 4 -53.75 25.00 -1.79
C LEU A 4 -52.90 24.91 -0.49
N ASN A 5 -52.26 23.77 -0.22
CA ASN A 5 -51.04 23.76 0.56
C ASN A 5 -50.04 22.78 -0.07
N LEU A 6 -49.00 23.40 -0.62
CA LEU A 6 -47.84 22.84 -1.28
C LEU A 6 -46.78 22.61 -0.21
N ILE A 7 -46.32 21.37 -0.03
CA ILE A 7 -45.07 21.11 0.70
C ILE A 7 -44.19 20.26 -0.21
N PHE A 8 -43.18 20.92 -0.78
CA PHE A 8 -42.04 20.31 -1.46
C PHE A 8 -41.19 19.56 -0.41
N ALA A 9 -41.21 18.24 -0.45
CA ALA A 9 -40.18 17.43 0.21
C ALA A 9 -39.05 17.20 -0.80
N VAL A 10 -37.99 18.00 -0.67
CA VAL A 10 -36.72 17.77 -1.38
C VAL A 10 -36.09 16.50 -0.79
N LEU A 11 -36.21 15.39 -1.51
CA LEU A 11 -35.42 14.19 -1.26
C LEU A 11 -33.98 14.48 -1.70
N LEU A 12 -33.14 14.88 -0.74
CA LEU A 12 -31.70 14.77 -0.87
C LEU A 12 -31.35 13.28 -0.92
N ALA A 13 -31.14 12.76 -2.13
CA ALA A 13 -30.42 11.52 -2.33
C ALA A 13 -28.95 11.77 -1.95
N GLY A 14 -28.66 11.71 -0.65
CA GLY A 14 -27.31 11.54 -0.16
C GLY A 14 -26.86 10.14 -0.56
N ASN A 15 -26.03 10.04 -1.61
CA ASN A 15 -25.23 8.86 -1.85
C ASN A 15 -24.26 8.74 -0.67
N VAL A 16 -24.70 8.05 0.38
CA VAL A 16 -23.81 7.51 1.38
C VAL A 16 -23.01 6.44 0.66
N PHE A 17 -21.83 6.82 0.15
CA PHE A 17 -20.80 5.86 -0.20
C PHE A 17 -20.39 5.23 1.13
N ALA A 18 -21.11 4.18 1.51
CA ALA A 18 -20.72 3.36 2.62
C ALA A 18 -19.41 2.69 2.19
N CYS A 19 -18.28 3.16 2.72
CA CYS A 19 -17.03 2.43 2.64
C CYS A 19 -17.30 1.05 3.22
N ARG A 20 -17.53 0.08 2.35
CA ARG A 20 -17.69 -1.31 2.72
C ARG A 20 -16.27 -1.79 3.00
N ALA A 21 -15.91 -1.82 4.28
CA ALA A 21 -14.73 -2.56 4.73
C ALA A 21 -15.05 -4.05 4.55
N ASP A 22 -14.97 -4.54 3.32
CA ASP A 22 -15.00 -5.96 3.05
C ASP A 22 -13.77 -6.58 3.72
N LYS A 23 -13.91 -7.78 4.29
CA LYS A 23 -12.76 -8.50 4.86
C LYS A 23 -11.69 -8.64 3.79
N PRO A 24 -10.39 -8.57 4.17
CA PRO A 24 -9.33 -8.73 3.19
C PRO A 24 -9.55 -10.05 2.48
N SER A 25 -9.53 -10.04 1.14
CA SER A 25 -9.44 -11.30 0.43
C SER A 25 -8.13 -11.96 0.89
N THR A 26 -8.17 -13.25 1.19
CA THR A 26 -6.99 -13.98 1.70
C THR A 26 -5.81 -13.84 0.76
N ASP A 27 -6.11 -13.78 -0.52
CA ASP A 27 -5.16 -13.76 -1.63
C ASP A 27 -4.45 -12.40 -1.73
N ASP A 28 -5.16 -11.29 -1.52
CA ASP A 28 -4.59 -9.94 -1.54
C ASP A 28 -3.65 -9.68 -0.34
N ALA A 29 -4.03 -10.16 0.84
CA ALA A 29 -3.19 -10.05 2.03
C ALA A 29 -1.91 -10.91 1.89
N GLU A 30 -2.02 -12.09 1.27
CA GLU A 30 -0.88 -12.95 0.96
C GLU A 30 0.04 -12.33 -0.10
N LEU A 31 -0.53 -11.70 -1.14
CA LEU A 31 0.22 -10.92 -2.12
C LEU A 31 1.04 -9.82 -1.43
N ILE A 32 0.41 -9.03 -0.55
CA ILE A 32 1.09 -7.95 0.18
C ILE A 32 2.24 -8.52 1.03
N ARG A 33 2.00 -9.61 1.77
CA ARG A 33 3.05 -10.26 2.59
C ARG A 33 4.23 -10.69 1.73
N THR A 34 3.95 -11.39 0.63
CA THR A 34 4.96 -11.85 -0.31
C THR A 34 5.78 -10.68 -0.83
N VAL A 35 5.12 -9.58 -1.24
CA VAL A 35 5.83 -8.39 -1.72
C VAL A 35 6.76 -7.81 -0.65
N TYR A 36 6.28 -7.70 0.59
CA TYR A 36 7.10 -7.15 1.66
C TYR A 36 8.30 -8.04 1.99
N GLU A 37 8.09 -9.34 2.08
CA GLU A 37 9.14 -10.31 2.38
C GLU A 37 10.17 -10.41 1.26
N THR A 38 9.73 -10.31 -0.01
CA THR A 38 10.58 -10.51 -1.19
C THR A 38 11.28 -9.24 -1.67
N PHE A 39 10.63 -8.08 -1.63
CA PHE A 39 11.16 -6.86 -2.24
C PHE A 39 11.47 -5.76 -1.21
N VAL A 40 10.65 -5.62 -0.17
CA VAL A 40 10.69 -4.45 0.72
C VAL A 40 11.66 -4.66 1.88
N PHE A 41 11.59 -5.82 2.56
CA PHE A 41 12.41 -6.17 3.70
C PHE A 41 13.55 -7.12 3.36
N ALA A 42 13.55 -7.70 2.16
CA ALA A 42 14.62 -8.57 1.73
C ALA A 42 15.92 -7.77 1.59
N ILE A 43 16.82 -8.00 2.53
CA ILE A 43 18.21 -7.55 2.50
C ILE A 43 19.08 -8.48 1.62
N ASP A 44 18.63 -9.72 1.39
CA ASP A 44 19.40 -10.78 0.72
C ASP A 44 18.58 -11.62 -0.29
N ALA A 45 17.49 -11.09 -0.88
CA ALA A 45 16.68 -11.89 -1.81
C ALA A 45 17.44 -12.28 -3.08
N ASP A 46 17.08 -13.44 -3.64
CA ASP A 46 17.67 -14.00 -4.85
C ASP A 46 17.49 -13.02 -6.03
N PRO A 47 18.57 -12.68 -6.76
CA PRO A 47 18.50 -11.86 -7.97
C PRO A 47 17.44 -12.32 -8.99
N GLU A 48 17.17 -13.62 -9.09
CA GLU A 48 16.13 -14.14 -9.98
C GLU A 48 14.72 -13.71 -9.55
N THR A 49 14.50 -13.52 -8.24
CA THR A 49 13.20 -13.07 -7.73
C THR A 49 13.00 -11.57 -7.97
N TYR A 50 14.08 -10.79 -7.90
CA TYR A 50 14.08 -9.39 -8.30
C TYR A 50 13.92 -9.18 -9.81
N ALA A 51 14.19 -10.20 -10.63
CA ALA A 51 14.12 -10.08 -12.09
C ALA A 51 12.69 -9.95 -12.64
N HIS A 52 11.67 -10.31 -11.85
CA HIS A 52 10.27 -10.39 -12.31
C HIS A 52 9.24 -9.62 -11.46
N PRO A 53 9.46 -8.33 -11.14
CA PRO A 53 8.54 -7.58 -10.29
C PRO A 53 7.19 -7.29 -10.96
N GLU A 54 7.09 -7.41 -12.29
CA GLU A 54 5.85 -7.31 -13.06
C GLU A 54 4.81 -8.37 -12.70
N GLN A 55 5.20 -9.44 -12.00
CA GLN A 55 4.26 -10.43 -11.48
C GLN A 55 3.41 -9.88 -10.34
N PHE A 56 3.99 -8.98 -9.52
CA PHE A 56 3.37 -8.48 -8.29
C PHE A 56 2.86 -7.04 -8.41
N PHE A 57 3.45 -6.26 -9.32
CA PHE A 57 3.16 -4.83 -9.49
C PHE A 57 2.58 -4.53 -10.87
N THR A 58 1.73 -3.52 -10.95
CA THR A 58 1.33 -2.96 -12.25
C THR A 58 2.46 -2.13 -12.85
N GLN A 59 2.46 -1.95 -14.17
CA GLN A 59 3.48 -1.14 -14.86
C GLN A 59 3.53 0.31 -14.35
N SER A 60 2.40 0.88 -13.95
CA SER A 60 2.36 2.24 -13.40
C SER A 60 3.11 2.35 -12.08
N VAL A 61 3.00 1.35 -11.21
CA VAL A 61 3.74 1.33 -9.94
C VAL A 61 5.22 1.08 -10.16
N LEU A 62 5.57 0.13 -11.05
CA LEU A 62 6.97 -0.10 -11.40
C LEU A 62 7.62 1.14 -11.97
N LYS A 63 6.93 1.86 -12.85
CA LYS A 63 7.42 3.14 -13.35
C LYS A 63 7.64 4.14 -12.22
N LYS A 64 6.69 4.29 -11.30
CA LYS A 64 6.83 5.17 -10.12
C LYS A 64 8.05 4.78 -9.27
N LEU A 65 8.23 3.49 -9.00
CA LEU A 65 9.37 2.99 -8.21
C LEU A 65 10.70 3.18 -8.92
N ASN A 66 10.74 3.03 -10.24
CA ASN A 66 11.94 3.27 -11.05
C ASN A 66 12.31 4.76 -11.07
N GLU A 67 11.32 5.64 -11.23
CA GLU A 67 11.51 7.10 -11.18
C GLU A 67 11.96 7.59 -9.79
N SER A 68 11.62 6.88 -8.72
CA SER A 68 12.05 7.18 -7.34
C SER A 68 13.41 6.58 -6.97
N TYR A 69 14.06 5.81 -7.85
CA TYR A 69 15.35 5.22 -7.56
C TYR A 69 16.47 6.26 -7.72
N GLU A 70 17.15 6.59 -6.63
CA GLU A 70 18.12 7.70 -6.60
C GLU A 70 19.59 7.25 -6.73
N PHE A 71 19.85 5.94 -6.76
CA PHE A 71 21.20 5.38 -6.82
C PHE A 71 21.61 5.04 -8.26
N ASP A 72 22.92 4.96 -8.48
CA ASP A 72 23.44 4.46 -9.74
C ASP A 72 22.95 3.03 -9.97
N CYS A 73 22.28 2.82 -11.09
CA CYS A 73 21.81 1.51 -11.51
C CYS A 73 22.61 1.09 -12.74
N GLU A 74 23.37 -0.01 -12.62
CA GLU A 74 24.16 -0.54 -13.73
C GLU A 74 23.27 -1.25 -14.78
N GLU A 75 22.04 -1.61 -14.41
CA GLU A 75 21.03 -2.26 -15.26
C GLU A 75 19.77 -1.40 -15.41
N ASP A 76 19.01 -1.50 -16.50
CA ASP A 76 17.87 -0.57 -16.74
C ASP A 76 16.63 -0.79 -15.83
N ASN A 77 16.70 -1.64 -14.79
CA ASN A 77 15.55 -2.13 -14.03
C ASN A 77 15.68 -2.00 -12.50
N CYS A 78 16.30 -0.93 -11.97
CA CYS A 78 16.24 -0.67 -10.52
C CYS A 78 14.89 -0.07 -10.10
N TYR A 79 14.41 -0.49 -8.93
CA TYR A 79 13.16 -0.03 -8.35
C TYR A 79 13.36 0.34 -6.89
N ALA A 80 12.88 1.50 -6.49
CA ALA A 80 12.94 2.00 -5.11
C ALA A 80 11.92 1.32 -4.19
N PHE A 81 12.01 0.00 -4.01
CA PHE A 81 11.06 -0.73 -3.13
C PHE A 81 11.09 -0.22 -1.67
N TYR A 82 12.17 0.46 -1.26
CA TYR A 82 12.27 1.18 0.01
C TYR A 82 11.22 2.30 0.16
N GLU A 83 10.59 2.78 -0.92
CA GLU A 83 9.48 3.73 -0.85
C GLU A 83 8.25 3.18 -0.10
N LEU A 84 8.13 1.86 0.05
CA LEU A 84 7.08 1.21 0.84
C LEU A 84 7.39 1.13 2.35
N ARG A 85 8.64 1.46 2.75
CA ARG A 85 9.15 1.48 4.14
C ARG A 85 9.00 2.87 4.77
N THR A 86 9.49 3.05 6.00
CA THR A 86 9.67 4.39 6.60
C THR A 86 10.78 5.16 5.87
N SER A 87 10.93 6.45 6.15
CA SER A 87 12.08 7.23 5.66
C SER A 87 13.33 7.08 6.53
N GLN A 88 13.31 6.22 7.54
CA GLN A 88 14.41 6.05 8.47
C GLN A 88 15.48 5.15 7.85
N GLN A 89 16.72 5.61 7.89
CA GLN A 89 17.86 4.86 7.34
C GLN A 89 18.47 3.91 8.37
N ASP A 90 18.47 4.32 9.65
CA ASP A 90 19.08 3.57 10.75
C ASP A 90 18.02 2.85 11.60
N SER A 91 18.44 1.75 12.24
CA SER A 91 17.60 1.06 13.22
C SER A 91 17.21 1.99 14.37
N LYS A 92 16.03 1.74 14.94
CA LYS A 92 15.57 2.51 16.12
C LYS A 92 16.43 2.12 17.32
N PRO A 93 17.09 3.07 18.01
CA PRO A 93 17.95 2.75 19.15
C PRO A 93 17.20 2.00 20.25
N GLY A 94 17.76 0.86 20.67
CA GLY A 94 17.18 0.00 21.70
C GLY A 94 15.99 -0.84 21.26
N SER A 95 15.76 -0.99 19.95
CA SER A 95 14.83 -1.96 19.37
C SER A 95 15.52 -3.29 19.06
N ASP A 96 14.74 -4.26 18.55
CA ASP A 96 15.23 -5.54 18.02
C ASP A 96 15.79 -5.44 16.59
N GLU A 97 15.70 -4.26 15.97
CA GLU A 97 16.17 -3.97 14.60
C GLU A 97 15.47 -4.81 13.51
N GLU A 98 14.36 -5.47 13.85
CA GLU A 98 13.64 -6.34 12.93
C GLU A 98 12.62 -5.56 12.07
N SER A 99 12.48 -6.02 10.82
CA SER A 99 11.47 -5.51 9.88
C SER A 99 10.43 -6.58 9.58
N TYR A 100 9.16 -6.29 9.84
CA TYR A 100 8.06 -7.23 9.66
C TYR A 100 6.70 -6.54 9.59
N ILE A 101 5.73 -7.17 8.93
CA ILE A 101 4.35 -6.68 8.92
C ILE A 101 3.69 -6.95 10.28
N ILE A 102 3.08 -5.92 10.86
CA ILE A 102 2.29 -6.00 12.10
C ILE A 102 0.83 -6.35 11.77
N SER A 103 0.21 -5.62 10.83
CA SER A 103 -1.17 -5.85 10.41
C SER A 103 -1.41 -5.46 8.95
N ILE A 104 -2.43 -6.07 8.35
CA ILE A 104 -2.98 -5.72 7.04
C ILE A 104 -4.49 -5.61 7.25
N GLU A 105 -5.00 -4.39 7.12
CA GLU A 105 -6.41 -4.09 7.34
C GLU A 105 -7.05 -3.59 6.04
N PRO A 106 -8.25 -4.07 5.68
CA PRO A 106 -8.94 -3.57 4.51
C PRO A 106 -9.36 -2.11 4.71
N ALA A 107 -9.24 -1.34 3.65
CA ALA A 107 -9.71 0.04 3.54
C ALA A 107 -10.71 0.15 2.38
N ALA A 108 -11.12 1.37 2.04
CA ALA A 108 -12.00 1.60 0.90
C ALA A 108 -11.30 1.34 -0.43
N ASP A 109 -12.09 1.09 -1.49
CA ASP A 109 -11.63 1.10 -2.88
C ASP A 109 -10.47 0.13 -3.18
N ASP A 110 -10.65 -1.15 -2.80
CA ASP A 110 -9.67 -2.23 -2.98
C ASP A 110 -8.28 -1.89 -2.42
N SER A 111 -8.28 -1.12 -1.33
CA SER A 111 -7.06 -0.69 -0.64
C SER A 111 -6.89 -1.38 0.71
N TYR A 112 -5.66 -1.41 1.18
CA TYR A 112 -5.22 -2.08 2.39
C TYR A 112 -4.27 -1.16 3.16
N ILE A 113 -4.53 -0.98 4.45
CA ILE A 113 -3.61 -0.31 5.36
C ILE A 113 -2.66 -1.38 5.89
N VAL A 114 -1.38 -1.24 5.55
CA VAL A 114 -0.31 -2.10 6.03
C VAL A 114 0.44 -1.36 7.11
N THR A 115 0.39 -1.87 8.33
CA THR A 115 1.20 -1.39 9.44
C THR A 115 2.36 -2.35 9.66
N TYR A 116 3.56 -1.83 9.83
CA TYR A 116 4.79 -2.64 9.90
C TYR A 116 5.82 -2.04 10.86
N SER A 117 6.71 -2.90 11.35
CA SER A 117 7.99 -2.51 11.93
C SER A 117 9.02 -2.45 10.81
N ASP A 118 9.80 -1.39 10.80
CA ASP A 118 10.90 -1.13 9.87
C ASP A 118 12.15 -0.86 10.69
N MET A 119 12.92 -1.91 10.98
CA MET A 119 14.06 -1.87 11.90
C MET A 119 13.71 -1.22 13.25
N GLY A 120 12.51 -1.53 13.77
CA GLY A 120 11.98 -0.99 15.02
C GLY A 120 11.22 0.33 14.90
N TRP A 121 11.22 0.99 13.74
CA TRP A 121 10.36 2.15 13.45
C TRP A 121 8.97 1.69 13.01
N SER A 122 7.92 2.33 13.53
CA SER A 122 6.55 2.00 13.12
C SER A 122 6.23 2.74 11.83
N GLY A 123 5.91 2.00 10.77
CA GLY A 123 5.47 2.56 9.50
C GLY A 123 4.04 2.20 9.16
N THR A 124 3.43 2.97 8.27
CA THR A 124 2.11 2.67 7.72
C THR A 124 2.05 3.07 6.24
N THR A 125 1.61 2.15 5.41
CA THR A 125 1.47 2.36 3.96
C THR A 125 0.08 1.92 3.53
N LEU A 126 -0.64 2.80 2.81
CA LEU A 126 -1.86 2.44 2.12
C LEU A 126 -1.49 1.83 0.78
N ILE A 127 -1.95 0.61 0.50
CA ILE A 127 -1.69 -0.13 -0.73
C ILE A 127 -2.99 -0.36 -1.46
N GLN A 128 -3.05 0.01 -2.73
CA GLN A 128 -4.19 -0.27 -3.59
C GLN A 128 -3.88 -1.45 -4.49
N ILE A 129 -4.81 -2.40 -4.58
CA ILE A 129 -4.70 -3.56 -5.46
C ILE A 129 -5.65 -3.40 -6.65
N SER A 130 -5.19 -3.84 -7.82
CA SER A 130 -6.03 -3.97 -9.00
C SER A 130 -5.63 -5.21 -9.78
N ASN A 131 -6.59 -6.06 -10.11
CA ASN A 131 -6.37 -7.30 -10.85
C ASN A 131 -5.28 -8.19 -10.22
N GLY A 132 -5.28 -8.33 -8.88
CA GLY A 132 -4.32 -9.17 -8.15
C GLY A 132 -2.88 -8.65 -8.16
N LYS A 133 -2.68 -7.35 -8.37
CA LYS A 133 -1.35 -6.70 -8.33
C LYS A 133 -1.40 -5.39 -7.56
N ILE A 134 -0.28 -4.99 -6.98
CA ILE A 134 -0.13 -3.66 -6.38
C ILE A 134 -0.19 -2.62 -7.50
N ASN A 135 -1.21 -1.77 -7.41
CA ASN A 135 -1.54 -0.75 -8.42
C ASN A 135 -1.23 0.68 -7.97
N ASN A 136 -1.18 0.91 -6.66
CA ASN A 136 -0.67 2.16 -6.10
C ASN A 136 -0.25 1.94 -4.64
N PHE A 137 0.54 2.86 -4.11
CA PHE A 137 0.85 2.92 -2.69
C PHE A 137 1.06 4.37 -2.23
N THR A 138 0.78 4.63 -0.97
CA THR A 138 1.01 5.93 -0.33
C THR A 138 1.43 5.73 1.13
N ARG A 139 2.67 6.10 1.44
CA ARG A 139 3.15 6.18 2.83
C ARG A 139 2.24 7.15 3.59
N GLN A 140 1.70 6.70 4.70
CA GLN A 140 0.94 7.56 5.61
C GLN A 140 1.93 8.31 6.50
N SER A 141 1.65 9.57 6.81
CA SER A 141 2.49 10.34 7.71
C SER A 141 2.60 9.65 9.07
N GLU A 142 3.82 9.49 9.55
CA GLU A 142 4.11 9.05 10.91
C GLU A 142 3.51 10.09 11.89
N ASN A 143 2.58 9.66 12.76
CA ASN A 143 1.99 10.51 13.80
C ASN A 143 2.92 10.61 15.01
#